data_AF-A0A7Y3R6L9-F1
#
_entry.id   AF-A0A7Y3R6L9-F1
#
_cell.length_a   1.000
_cell.length_b   1.000
_cell.length_c   1.000
_cell.angle_alpha   90.00
_cell.angle_beta   90.00
_cell.angle_gamma   90.00
#
_symmetry.space_group_name_H-M   'P 1'
#
loop_
_entity.id
_entity.type
_entity.pdbx_description
1 polymer ?
#
loop_
_entity_poly.entity_id
_entity_poly.type
_entity_poly.pdbx_seq_one_letter_code
_entity_poly.pdbx_strand_id
1 'polypeptide(L)'
;MRKEIKWILFYIIYVIIMLITDKMAPSGPCTPGPGFFLFLLLIPISVILLLKDLYKYYREPEKSRLYCILIHPIVWVLILSFYS
;
A
#
# COMPACT_ATOMS: atom_id res chain seq x y z
N MET A 1 0.91 3.94 21.22
CA MET A 1 0.49 4.08 19.80
C MET A 1 0.27 2.70 19.19
N ARG A 2 -0.97 2.38 18.88
CA ARG A 2 -1.39 1.12 18.22
C ARG A 2 -0.63 0.99 16.90
N LYS A 3 0.13 -0.09 16.70
CA LYS A 3 1.06 -0.29 15.55
C LYS A 3 0.36 -0.13 14.19
N GLU A 4 -0.94 -0.41 14.18
CA GLU A 4 -1.87 -0.30 13.06
C GLU A 4 -1.96 1.13 12.49
N ILE A 5 -1.94 2.14 13.36
CA ILE A 5 -2.00 3.56 12.94
C ILE A 5 -0.75 3.95 12.16
N LYS A 6 0.42 3.38 12.47
CA LYS A 6 1.66 3.66 11.75
C LYS A 6 1.59 3.15 10.30
N TRP A 7 0.98 1.99 10.10
CA TRP A 7 0.82 1.43 8.76
C TRP A 7 -0.21 2.20 7.92
N ILE A 8 -1.34 2.56 8.53
CA ILE A 8 -2.34 3.42 7.88
C ILE A 8 -1.72 4.76 7.47
N LEU A 9 -0.97 5.39 8.38
CA LEU A 9 -0.26 6.65 8.10
C LEU A 9 0.76 6.48 6.97
N PHE A 10 1.51 5.37 6.96
CA PHE A 10 2.46 5.04 5.90
C PHE A 10 1.77 4.93 4.54
N TYR A 11 0.66 4.20 4.44
CA TYR A 11 -0.11 4.07 3.20
C TYR A 11 -0.69 5.40 2.73
N ILE A 12 -1.24 6.22 3.64
CA ILE A 12 -1.76 7.55 3.29
C ILE A 12 -0.66 8.43 2.71
N ILE A 13 0.50 8.50 3.39
CA ILE A 13 1.65 9.29 2.92
C ILE A 13 2.13 8.75 1.57
N TYR A 14 2.19 7.43 1.40
CA TYR A 14 2.61 6.80 0.15
C TYR A 14 1.71 7.17 -1.02
N VAL A 15 0.39 7.10 -0.83
CA VAL A 15 -0.61 7.47 -1.86
C VAL A 15 -0.49 8.95 -2.20
N ILE A 16 -0.29 9.84 -1.21
CA ILE A 16 -0.10 11.28 -1.46
C ILE A 16 1.15 11.52 -2.31
N ILE A 17 2.27 10.89 -1.95
CA ILE A 17 3.52 11.00 -2.73
C ILE A 17 3.28 10.52 -4.16
N MET A 18 2.64 9.38 -4.32
CA MET A 18 2.32 8.79 -5.61
C MET A 18 1.51 9.75 -6.49
N LEU A 19 0.45 10.37 -5.95
CA LEU A 19 -0.36 11.37 -6.64
C LEU A 19 0.44 12.61 -7.03
N ILE A 20 1.33 13.09 -6.15
CA ILE A 20 2.20 14.25 -6.45
C ILE A 20 3.18 13.90 -7.58
N THR A 21 3.83 12.75 -7.52
CA THR A 21 4.76 12.31 -8.58
C THR A 21 4.07 12.10 -9.91
N ASP A 22 2.85 11.56 -9.91
CA ASP A 22 2.06 11.39 -11.13
C ASP A 22 1.67 12.74 -11.75
N LYS A 23 1.34 13.74 -10.92
CA LYS A 23 1.09 15.12 -11.37
C LYS A 23 2.34 15.84 -11.88
N MET A 24 3.51 15.58 -11.30
CA MET A 24 4.78 16.21 -11.73
C MET A 24 5.37 15.58 -12.99
N ALA A 25 5.21 14.26 -13.15
CA ALA A 25 5.71 13.51 -14.28
C ALA A 25 4.60 12.57 -14.78
N PRO A 26 3.67 13.10 -15.60
CA PRO A 26 2.56 12.31 -16.10
C PRO A 26 3.09 11.10 -16.88
N SER A 27 2.49 9.95 -16.61
CA SER A 27 2.78 8.72 -17.32
C SER A 27 2.36 8.87 -18.79
N GLY A 28 3.28 8.53 -19.70
CA GLY A 28 3.06 8.58 -21.14
C GLY A 28 2.88 7.18 -21.73
N PRO A 29 2.29 7.05 -22.93
CA PRO A 29 2.04 5.76 -23.58
C PRO A 29 3.33 4.95 -23.84
N CYS A 30 4.49 5.62 -23.91
CA CYS A 30 5.79 4.99 -24.13
C CYS A 30 6.74 5.10 -22.92
N THR A 31 6.35 5.80 -21.85
CA THR A 31 7.21 6.03 -20.68
C THR A 31 6.37 5.82 -19.42
N PRO A 32 6.50 4.66 -18.73
CA PRO A 32 5.83 4.47 -17.46
C PRO A 32 6.30 5.54 -16.48
N GLY A 33 5.36 6.32 -15.96
CA GLY A 33 5.64 7.42 -15.04
C GLY A 33 6.18 6.90 -13.70
N PRO A 34 6.79 7.78 -12.88
CA PRO A 34 7.27 7.41 -11.55
C PRO A 34 6.17 6.86 -10.64
N GLY A 35 4.90 7.25 -10.86
CA GLY A 35 3.74 6.66 -10.18
C GLY A 35 3.62 5.14 -10.42
N PHE A 36 3.91 4.66 -11.62
CA PHE A 36 3.85 3.23 -11.96
C PHE A 36 4.99 2.44 -11.31
N PHE A 37 6.18 3.02 -11.25
CA PHE A 37 7.30 2.41 -10.51
C PHE A 37 7.02 2.32 -9.01
N LEU A 38 6.42 3.36 -8.42
CA LEU A 38 5.97 3.33 -7.04
C LEU A 38 4.88 2.25 -6.85
N PHE A 39 3.94 2.10 -7.77
CA PHE A 39 2.96 1.01 -7.72
C PHE A 39 3.63 -0.37 -7.66
N LEU A 40 4.56 -0.60 -8.58
CA LEU A 40 5.31 -1.85 -8.66
C LEU A 40 6.09 -2.13 -7.36
N LEU A 41 6.61 -1.09 -6.71
CA LEU A 41 7.33 -1.19 -5.44
C LEU A 41 6.40 -1.42 -4.24
N LEU A 42 5.16 -0.91 -4.31
CA LEU A 42 4.18 -1.07 -3.25
C LEU A 42 3.74 -2.53 -3.07
N ILE A 43 3.68 -3.29 -4.17
CA ILE A 43 3.32 -4.71 -4.18
C ILE A 43 4.25 -5.56 -3.27
N PRO A 44 5.58 -5.59 -3.46
CA PRO A 44 6.47 -6.37 -2.61
C PRO A 44 6.50 -5.83 -1.18
N ILE A 45 6.43 -4.49 -1.00
CA ILE A 45 6.38 -3.88 0.33
C ILE A 45 5.15 -4.39 1.09
N SER A 46 3.97 -4.36 0.47
CA SER A 46 2.73 -4.80 1.11
C SER A 46 2.73 -6.30 1.40
N VAL A 47 3.32 -7.12 0.53
CA VAL A 47 3.43 -8.57 0.74
C VAL A 47 4.30 -8.89 1.96
N ILE A 48 5.47 -8.24 2.10
CA ILE A 48 6.36 -8.42 3.28
C ILE A 48 5.64 -8.02 4.56
N LEU A 49 4.92 -6.91 4.49
CA LEU A 49 4.09 -6.36 5.57
C LEU A 49 2.99 -7.34 6.00
N LEU A 50 2.25 -7.85 5.02
CA LEU A 50 1.16 -8.79 5.23
C LEU A 50 1.67 -10.09 5.83
N LEU A 51 2.81 -10.63 5.34
CA LEU A 51 3.47 -11.81 5.90
C LEU A 51 3.86 -11.60 7.37
N LYS A 52 4.37 -10.41 7.72
CA LYS A 52 4.75 -10.08 9.10
C LYS A 52 3.55 -10.00 10.03
N ASP A 53 2.46 -9.37 9.60
CA ASP A 53 1.22 -9.29 10.38
C ASP A 53 0.51 -10.65 10.48
N LEU A 54 0.55 -11.46 9.40
CA LEU A 54 0.01 -12.81 9.39
C LEU A 54 0.76 -13.74 10.35
N TYR A 55 2.10 -13.75 10.30
CA TYR A 55 2.93 -14.52 11.23
C TYR A 55 2.62 -14.15 12.69
N LYS A 56 2.39 -12.87 12.93
CA LYS A 56 2.04 -12.39 14.26
C LYS A 56 0.62 -12.77 14.67
N TYR A 57 -0.33 -12.68 13.76
CA TYR A 57 -1.72 -13.08 13.98
C TYR A 57 -1.83 -14.56 14.35
N TYR A 58 -1.06 -15.43 13.70
CA TYR A 58 -0.98 -16.85 14.07
C TYR A 58 -0.49 -17.07 15.51
N ARG A 59 0.39 -16.21 16.02
CA ARG A 59 0.93 -16.31 17.37
C ARG A 59 -0.01 -15.72 18.44
N GLU A 60 -0.70 -14.63 18.12
CA GLU A 60 -1.68 -13.99 19.00
C GLU A 60 -2.85 -13.47 18.14
N PRO A 61 -4.00 -14.18 18.15
CA PRO A 61 -5.15 -13.79 17.36
C PRO A 61 -5.84 -12.60 18.04
N GLU A 62 -5.58 -11.40 17.53
CA GLU A 62 -6.22 -10.17 17.98
C GLU A 62 -7.11 -9.63 16.85
N LYS A 63 -8.39 -9.33 17.14
CA LYS A 63 -9.35 -8.85 16.14
C LYS A 63 -8.87 -7.60 15.40
N SER A 64 -8.10 -6.72 16.06
CA SER A 64 -7.53 -5.54 15.42
C SER A 64 -6.62 -5.91 14.23
N ARG A 65 -5.79 -6.94 14.37
CA ARG A 65 -4.82 -7.36 13.33
C ARG A 65 -5.47 -7.85 12.04
N LEU A 66 -6.70 -8.38 12.09
CA LEU A 66 -7.47 -8.72 10.90
C LEU A 66 -7.77 -7.49 10.04
N TYR A 67 -8.05 -6.32 10.65
CA TYR A 67 -8.27 -5.07 9.92
C TYR A 67 -7.01 -4.60 9.22
N CYS A 68 -5.83 -4.76 9.83
CA CYS A 68 -4.55 -4.48 9.18
C CYS A 68 -4.31 -5.35 7.95
N ILE A 69 -4.63 -6.64 8.02
CA ILE A 69 -4.51 -7.56 6.88
C ILE A 69 -5.49 -7.17 5.77
N LEU A 70 -6.72 -6.77 6.11
CA LEU A 70 -7.75 -6.35 5.15
C LEU A 70 -7.46 -5.00 4.47
N ILE A 71 -6.68 -4.11 5.08
CA ILE A 71 -6.31 -2.82 4.48
C ILE A 71 -5.41 -3.00 3.24
N HIS A 72 -4.55 -4.02 3.22
CA HIS A 72 -3.67 -4.28 2.07
C HIS A 72 -4.41 -4.49 0.75
N PRO A 73 -5.37 -5.43 0.64
CA PRO A 73 -6.12 -5.62 -0.60
C PRO A 73 -7.02 -4.43 -0.94
N ILE A 74 -7.55 -3.70 0.06
CA ILE A 74 -8.34 -2.48 -0.19
C ILE A 74 -7.48 -1.41 -0.87
N VAL A 75 -6.26 -1.17 -0.39
CA VAL A 75 -5.32 -0.23 -1.00
C VAL A 75 -4.95 -0.66 -2.41
N TRP A 76 -4.73 -1.95 -2.64
CA TRP A 76 -4.44 -2.48 -3.98
C TRP A 76 -5.59 -2.18 -4.94
N VAL A 77 -6.84 -2.48 -4.56
CA VAL A 77 -8.03 -2.20 -5.37
C VAL A 77 -8.15 -0.70 -5.67
N LEU A 78 -7.93 0.15 -4.66
CA LEU A 78 -8.04 1.60 -4.81
C LEU A 78 -7.04 2.15 -5.85
N ILE A 79 -5.81 1.63 -5.83
CA ILE A 79 -4.77 2.05 -6.77
C ILE A 79 -5.02 1.47 -8.16
N LEU A 80 -5.50 0.23 -8.27
CA LEU A 80 -5.83 -0.41 -9.54
C LEU A 80 -6.97 0.32 -10.25
N SER A 81 -7.99 0.80 -9.51
CA SER A 81 -9.04 1.68 -10.05
C SER A 81 -8.54 3.04 -10.54
N PHE A 82 -7.40 3.52 -10.04
CA PHE A 82 -6.79 4.77 -10.48
C PHE A 82 -5.92 4.60 -11.74
N TYR A 83 -5.36 3.40 -11.93
CA TYR A 83 -4.48 3.06 -13.05
C TYR A 83 -5.19 2.32 -14.21
N SER A 84 -6.45 1.91 -14.02
CA SER A 84 -7.31 1.27 -15.03
C SER A 84 -8.15 2.29 -15.79
#